data_AF-A0A831LUH6-F1
#
_entry.id   AF-A0A831LUH6-F1
#
_cell.length_a   1.000
_cell.length_b   1.000
_cell.length_c   1.000
_cell.angle_alpha   90.00
_cell.angle_beta   90.00
_cell.angle_gamma   90.00
#
_symmetry.space_group_name_H-M   'P 1'
#
loop_
_entity.id
_entity.type
_entity.pdbx_description
1 polymer ?
#
loop_
_entity_poly.entity_id
_entity_poly.type
_entity_poly.pdbx_seq_one_letter_code
_entity_poly.pdbx_strand_id
1 'polypeptide(L)' 'GQAVTRDHPNAGTFLIRDIRNVNRFFSALCEVEDEEALMREVTGGAIKRLGDRDR' A
#
# COMPACT_ATOMS: atom_id res chain seq x y z
N GLY A 1 5.18 -13.57 -14.01
CA GLY A 1 4.52 -13.16 -12.74
C GLY A 1 3.93 -11.76 -12.90
N GLN A 2 3.18 -11.27 -11.92
CA GLN A 2 2.54 -9.93 -11.94
C GLN A 2 3.18 -8.94 -10.93
N ALA A 3 4.22 -9.36 -10.21
CA ALA A 3 4.97 -8.49 -9.31
C ALA A 3 5.75 -7.43 -10.11
N VAL A 4 5.82 -6.21 -9.59
CA VAL A 4 6.52 -5.08 -10.22
C VAL A 4 7.66 -4.58 -9.33
N THR A 5 8.62 -3.88 -9.95
CA THR A 5 9.67 -3.17 -9.22
C THR A 5 9.11 -1.92 -8.55
N ARG A 6 9.85 -1.38 -7.57
CA ARG A 6 9.46 -0.16 -6.83
C ARG A 6 9.33 1.07 -7.73
N ASP A 7 10.11 1.13 -8.81
CA ASP A 7 10.12 2.26 -9.75
C ASP A 7 8.97 2.22 -10.77
N HIS A 8 8.14 1.18 -10.74
CA HIS A 8 6.99 1.10 -11.62
C HIS A 8 6.01 2.25 -11.33
N PRO A 9 5.46 2.94 -12.35
CA PRO A 9 4.61 4.12 -12.15
C PRO A 9 3.40 3.87 -11.24
N ASN A 10 2.91 2.63 -11.23
CA ASN A 10 1.75 2.21 -10.43
C ASN A 10 2.12 1.33 -9.22
N ALA A 11 3.40 1.24 -8.82
CA ALA A 11 3.83 0.38 -7.72
C ALA A 11 3.05 0.67 -6.42
N GLY A 12 2.88 1.95 -6.07
CA GLY A 12 2.09 2.36 -4.90
C GLY A 12 0.62 1.95 -4.99
N THR A 13 -0.01 2.10 -6.16
CA THR A 13 -1.41 1.69 -6.39
C THR A 13 -1.60 0.20 -6.22
N PHE A 14 -0.65 -0.61 -6.73
CA PHE A 14 -0.71 -2.06 -6.57
C PHE A 14 -0.53 -2.46 -5.10
N LEU A 15 0.40 -1.82 -4.39
CA LEU A 15 0.61 -2.09 -2.95
C LEU A 15 -0.64 -1.77 -2.12
N ILE A 16 -1.30 -0.63 -2.37
CA ILE A 16 -2.56 -0.27 -1.70
C ILE A 16 -3.63 -1.34 -1.93
N ARG A 17 -3.79 -1.79 -3.18
CA ARG A 17 -4.75 -2.85 -3.52
C ARG A 17 -4.43 -4.14 -2.75
N ASP A 18 -3.15 -4.51 -2.67
CA ASP A 18 -2.73 -5.73 -2.01
C ASP A 18 -2.99 -5.65 -0.49
N ILE A 19 -2.70 -4.51 0.16
CA ILE A 19 -3.05 -4.27 1.58
C ILE A 19 -4.57 -4.38 1.81
N ARG A 20 -5.39 -3.75 0.95
CA ARG A 20 -6.86 -3.85 1.05
C ARG A 20 -7.36 -5.28 0.96
N ASN A 21 -6.79 -6.07 0.05
CA ASN A 21 -7.19 -7.45 -0.13
C ASN A 21 -6.83 -8.32 1.08
N VAL A 22 -5.64 -8.11 1.65
CA VAL A 22 -5.21 -8.79 2.89
C VAL A 22 -6.11 -8.39 4.05
N ASN A 23 -6.31 -7.08 4.28
CA ASN A 23 -7.17 -6.58 5.35
C ASN A 23 -8.61 -7.07 5.21
N ARG A 24 -9.18 -7.08 4.01
CA ARG A 24 -10.54 -7.60 3.78
C ARG A 24 -10.68 -9.07 4.17
N PHE A 25 -9.65 -9.87 3.94
CA PHE A 25 -9.65 -11.27 4.34
C PHE A 25 -9.56 -11.40 5.87
N PHE A 26 -8.61 -10.71 6.50
CA PHE A 26 -8.37 -10.83 7.94
C PHE A 26 -9.37 -10.07 8.81
N SER A 27 -10.09 -9.08 8.30
CA SER A 27 -11.08 -8.32 9.09
C SER A 27 -12.25 -9.19 9.56
N ALA A 28 -12.47 -10.34 8.93
CA ALA A 28 -13.44 -11.34 9.39
C ALA A 28 -12.90 -12.24 10.51
N LEU A 29 -11.60 -12.20 10.78
CA LEU A 29 -10.87 -13.13 11.65
C LEU A 29 -10.19 -12.43 12.83
N CYS A 30 -9.80 -11.16 12.68
CA CYS A 30 -9.15 -10.36 13.72
C CYS A 30 -9.35 -8.85 13.48
N GLU A 31 -8.98 -8.04 14.47
CA GLU A 31 -8.76 -6.61 14.25
C GLU A 31 -7.61 -6.42 13.25
N VAL A 32 -7.79 -5.50 12.30
CA VAL A 32 -6.82 -5.20 11.25
C VAL A 32 -6.33 -3.76 11.41
N GLU A 33 -5.08 -3.54 11.04
CA GLU A 33 -4.48 -2.20 11.07
C GLU A 33 -4.95 -1.33 9.90
N ASP A 34 -4.88 -0.01 10.10
CA ASP A 34 -5.25 0.97 9.09
C ASP A 34 -4.34 0.91 7.86
N GLU A 35 -4.92 1.18 6.69
CA GLU A 35 -4.23 1.14 5.40
C GLU A 35 -3.01 2.08 5.36
N GLU A 36 -3.12 3.31 5.89
CA GLU A 36 -2.02 4.27 5.87
C GLU A 36 -0.90 3.85 6.83
N ALA A 37 -1.24 3.22 7.95
CA ALA A 37 -0.27 2.68 8.89
C ALA A 37 0.53 1.52 8.26
N LEU A 38 -0.15 0.53 7.67
CA LEU A 38 0.48 -0.59 6.99
C LEU A 38 1.32 -0.15 5.79
N MET A 39 0.80 0.80 4.99
CA MET A 39 1.57 1.38 3.88
C MET A 39 2.87 1.99 4.38
N ARG A 40 2.84 2.77 5.45
CA ARG A 40 4.03 3.40 6.04
C ARG A 40 5.01 2.35 6.55
N GLU A 41 4.53 1.33 7.25
CA GLU A 41 5.37 0.25 7.78
C GLU A 41 6.06 -0.53 6.67
N VAL A 42 5.30 -1.04 5.70
CA VAL A 42 5.82 -1.87 4.60
C VAL A 42 6.81 -1.10 3.74
N THR A 43 6.62 0.22 3.59
CA THR A 43 7.47 1.05 2.73
C THR A 43 8.62 1.72 3.49
N GLY A 44 8.72 1.52 4.81
CA GLY A 44 9.68 2.22 5.66
C GLY A 44 9.48 3.74 5.69
N GLY A 45 8.25 4.21 5.46
CA GLY A 45 7.87 5.63 5.49
C GLY A 45 8.27 6.47 4.26
N ALA A 46 8.70 5.85 3.16
CA ALA A 46 9.35 6.54 2.05
C ALA A 46 8.45 6.90 0.84
N ILE A 47 7.12 6.72 0.91
CA ILE A 47 6.25 7.03 -0.26
C ILE A 47 5.87 8.51 -0.28
N LYS A 48 6.42 9.26 -1.23
CA LYS A 48 5.86 10.54 -1.71
C LYS A 48 4.45 10.28 -2.25
N ARG A 49 3.44 11.02 -1.76
CA ARG A 49 2.08 10.95 -2.32
C ARG A 49 2.15 11.26 -3.81
N LEU A 50 1.45 10.48 -4.63
CA LEU A 50 1.31 10.72 -6.09
C LEU A 50 0.68 12.10 -6.41
N GLY A 51 0.19 12.85 -5.41
CA GLY A 51 -0.34 14.21 -5.52
C GLY A 51 0.62 15.35 -5.17
N ASP A 52 1.85 15.09 -4.72
CA ASP A 52 2.82 16.15 -4.37
C ASP A 52 3.67 16.60 -5.58
N ARG A 53 3.16 16.45 -6.81
CA ARG A 53 3.82 16.94 -8.03
C ARG A 53 3.43 18.36 -8.43
N ASP A 54 2.49 19.00 -7.72
CA ASP A 54 2.00 20.35 -8.03
C ASP A 54 2.03 21.31 -6.83
N ARG A 55 3.20 21.48 -6.20
CA ARG A 55 3.46 22.70 -5.40
C ARG A 55 4.93 23.10 -5.41
#